data_AF-W2QSF8-F1
#
_entry.id   AF-W2QSF8-F1
#
_cell.length_a   1.000
_cell.length_b   1.000
_cell.length_c   1.000
_cell.angle_alpha   90.00
_cell.angle_beta   90.00
_cell.angle_gamma   90.00
#
_symmetry.space_group_name_H-M   'P 1'
#
loop_
_entity.id
_entity.type
_entity.pdbx_description
1 polymer ?
#
loop_
_entity_poly.entity_id
_entity_poly.type
_entity_poly.pdbx_seq_one_letter_code
_entity_poly.pdbx_strand_id
1 'polypeptide(L)'
;MQILTAAVVALAAYISVTSAAKCYPKQAAPAATTSPAVDFPANENTIVTDSSNQQTPTRLATVAPESGDKGATESPPTQGSTDGTSSTTTDSLPSQGTMEQLTGSLPSTEGSTDETPATSGNSTKEHASFGDITSGNDKCVVGDPNAYITKSDVDWVWTERMSKNVPDFKNNIFDQLVNNKGKLRYCVRWDSTNKLSKTVAAKFEAMLNRQFKAWNEWVIGYGCWPFETIEVKIVGWATRDTSLFDWSDDSLGTIYTTEKDPDGVPQCPDACYKHKGFAANADTSACEGEPFDMSLWPTLGQGGGAGGDWGQRVDEESMISTIDQEQSIIVAHEIGHGFGLPDFYEHTDQPNEDFPACIMKAGSSPTVTPGDGWMLRRVFEHIRTRYNF
;
A
#
# COMPACT_ATOMS: atom_id res chain seq x y z
N MET A 1 -1.34 77.23 14.27
CA MET A 1 -0.20 77.02 13.36
C MET A 1 0.85 76.25 14.15
N GLN A 2 0.88 74.92 14.00
CA GLN A 2 1.85 74.05 14.66
C GLN A 2 2.02 72.79 13.81
N ILE A 3 3.27 72.33 13.78
CA ILE A 3 3.94 71.65 12.68
C ILE A 3 3.63 70.15 12.68
N LEU A 4 3.44 69.59 11.47
CA LEU A 4 3.31 68.16 11.17
C LEU A 4 4.50 67.36 11.69
N THR A 5 4.24 66.19 12.26
CA THR A 5 5.22 65.08 12.30
C THR A 5 4.50 63.79 11.92
N ALA A 6 4.95 63.20 10.82
CA ALA A 6 4.41 61.96 10.26
C ALA A 6 4.96 60.75 11.04
N ALA A 7 4.08 59.83 11.45
CA ALA A 7 4.43 58.53 11.97
C ALA A 7 4.11 57.47 10.92
N VAL A 8 5.17 56.80 10.42
CA VAL A 8 5.07 55.62 9.56
C VAL A 8 4.98 54.41 10.47
N VAL A 9 3.85 53.70 10.46
CA VAL A 9 3.68 52.39 11.10
C VAL A 9 3.79 51.33 10.01
N ALA A 10 4.90 50.59 10.02
CA ALA A 10 5.07 49.39 9.22
C ALA A 10 4.35 48.24 9.93
N LEU A 11 3.30 47.70 9.30
CA LEU A 11 2.61 46.49 9.74
C LEU A 11 3.27 45.29 9.06
N ALA A 12 4.09 44.54 9.82
CA ALA A 12 4.61 43.26 9.38
C ALA A 12 3.53 42.19 9.56
N ALA A 13 2.97 41.70 8.45
CA ALA A 13 2.10 40.52 8.44
C ALA A 13 2.97 39.26 8.64
N TYR A 14 2.79 38.58 9.76
CA TYR A 14 3.26 37.22 9.96
C TYR A 14 2.38 36.28 9.12
N ILE A 15 2.93 35.78 8.01
CA ILE A 15 2.40 34.60 7.32
C ILE A 15 3.31 33.43 7.72
N SER A 16 2.77 32.53 8.53
CA SER A 16 3.40 31.25 8.83
C SER A 16 3.26 30.35 7.60
N VAL A 17 4.33 30.24 6.82
CA VAL A 17 4.43 29.28 5.72
C VAL A 17 4.78 27.92 6.31
N THR A 18 3.86 26.95 6.28
CA THR A 18 4.19 25.54 6.50
C THR A 18 5.05 25.08 5.32
N SER A 19 6.30 24.73 5.60
CA SER A 19 7.29 24.35 4.60
C SER A 19 6.92 23.01 3.96
N ALA A 20 6.32 23.06 2.77
CA ALA A 20 6.26 21.91 1.87
C ALA A 20 7.70 21.48 1.54
N ALA A 21 8.02 20.20 1.72
CA ALA A 21 9.29 19.63 1.32
C ALA A 21 9.46 19.78 -0.20
N LYS A 22 10.36 20.68 -0.61
CA LYS A 22 10.74 20.86 -2.00
C LYS A 22 11.74 19.76 -2.37
N CYS A 23 11.36 18.87 -3.28
CA CYS A 23 12.30 18.03 -4.01
C CYS A 23 13.14 18.93 -4.94
N TYR A 24 14.40 19.19 -4.60
CA TYR A 24 15.36 19.82 -5.50
C TYR A 24 16.20 18.72 -6.20
N PRO A 25 16.41 18.80 -7.53
CA PRO A 25 17.33 17.92 -8.22
C PRO A 25 18.77 18.24 -7.80
N LYS A 26 19.51 17.22 -7.36
CA LYS A 26 20.90 17.37 -6.91
C LYS A 26 21.82 17.58 -8.12
N GLN A 27 22.66 18.61 -8.04
CA GLN A 27 23.69 18.94 -9.04
C GLN A 27 24.73 17.81 -9.17
N ALA A 28 25.15 17.54 -10.40
CA ALA A 28 26.05 16.45 -10.78
C ALA A 28 27.48 16.60 -10.24
N ALA A 29 28.07 15.48 -9.80
CA ALA A 29 29.50 15.31 -9.59
C ALA A 29 30.09 14.40 -10.70
N PRO A 30 31.40 14.51 -11.03
CA PRO A 30 31.93 14.07 -12.32
C PRO A 30 32.21 12.56 -12.43
N ALA A 31 32.22 12.11 -13.69
CA ALA A 31 32.10 10.74 -14.18
C ALA A 31 33.18 9.74 -13.72
N ALA A 32 32.73 8.49 -13.50
CA ALA A 32 33.56 7.29 -13.55
C ALA A 32 32.81 6.17 -14.32
N THR A 33 33.37 5.85 -15.50
CA THR A 33 33.32 4.59 -16.28
C THR A 33 32.06 3.71 -16.26
N THR A 34 31.38 3.67 -17.39
CA THR A 34 30.27 2.79 -17.77
C THR A 34 30.74 1.37 -18.14
N SER A 35 29.93 0.37 -17.80
CA SER A 35 29.85 -0.93 -18.48
C SER A 35 28.39 -1.18 -18.89
N PRO A 36 28.15 -1.90 -20.00
CA PRO A 36 27.01 -1.62 -20.87
C PRO A 36 25.71 -2.32 -20.48
N ALA A 37 24.61 -1.58 -20.64
CA ALA A 37 23.24 -2.08 -20.68
C ALA A 37 23.03 -2.97 -21.91
N VAL A 38 22.30 -4.06 -21.75
CA VAL A 38 21.88 -4.94 -22.84
C VAL A 38 20.43 -4.58 -23.21
N ASP A 39 20.29 -4.00 -24.40
CA ASP A 39 19.04 -3.75 -25.11
C ASP A 39 18.33 -5.07 -25.46
N PHE A 40 17.00 -5.11 -25.30
CA PHE A 40 16.16 -6.16 -25.87
C PHE A 40 15.45 -5.60 -27.12
N PRO A 41 15.76 -6.07 -28.34
CA PRO A 41 15.05 -5.66 -29.53
C PRO A 41 13.79 -6.52 -29.77
N ALA A 42 12.75 -5.88 -30.26
CA ALA A 42 11.57 -6.52 -30.83
C ALA A 42 11.92 -7.29 -32.12
N ASN A 43 11.34 -8.48 -32.33
CA ASN A 43 10.79 -8.84 -33.64
C ASN A 43 9.91 -10.08 -33.70
N GLU A 44 9.07 -10.06 -34.73
CA GLU A 44 8.04 -10.99 -35.18
C GLU A 44 8.42 -12.48 -35.37
N ASN A 45 7.35 -13.29 -35.31
CA ASN A 45 7.11 -14.56 -36.02
C ASN A 45 7.60 -15.92 -35.45
N THR A 46 6.57 -16.64 -34.97
CA THR A 46 6.24 -18.07 -35.14
C THR A 46 6.91 -19.18 -34.30
N ILE A 47 6.07 -19.71 -33.38
CA ILE A 47 5.66 -21.14 -33.23
C ILE A 47 6.59 -22.11 -32.44
N VAL A 48 6.19 -22.30 -31.17
CA VAL A 48 5.85 -23.58 -30.48
C VAL A 48 6.88 -24.26 -29.56
N THR A 49 6.39 -24.50 -28.33
CA THR A 49 6.72 -25.49 -27.27
C THR A 49 8.07 -25.37 -26.59
N ASP A 50 8.26 -25.74 -25.33
CA ASP A 50 7.48 -25.97 -24.11
C ASP A 50 8.58 -26.24 -23.06
N SER A 51 8.37 -25.74 -21.84
CA SER A 51 8.99 -26.05 -20.55
C SER A 51 10.28 -26.89 -20.49
N SER A 52 11.28 -26.43 -19.73
CA SER A 52 12.36 -27.31 -19.26
C SER A 52 12.52 -27.29 -17.75
N ASN A 53 12.36 -28.50 -17.23
CA ASN A 53 12.44 -28.99 -15.88
C ASN A 53 13.87 -28.90 -15.29
N GLN A 54 13.93 -28.95 -13.96
CA GLN A 54 15.12 -29.04 -13.13
C GLN A 54 16.08 -30.19 -13.48
N GLN A 55 17.39 -29.98 -13.27
CA GLN A 55 18.35 -31.05 -12.96
C GLN A 55 19.41 -30.60 -11.93
N THR A 56 19.48 -31.37 -10.84
CA THR A 56 20.48 -31.40 -9.76
C THR A 56 21.88 -31.82 -10.27
N PRO A 57 22.99 -31.44 -9.59
CA PRO A 57 24.24 -32.19 -9.70
C PRO A 57 24.65 -32.92 -8.41
N THR A 58 25.01 -34.18 -8.59
CA THR A 58 25.61 -35.10 -7.61
C THR A 58 27.10 -34.81 -7.38
N ARG A 59 27.49 -34.99 -6.11
CA ARG A 59 28.82 -35.05 -5.48
C ARG A 59 29.95 -35.71 -6.29
N LEU A 60 31.14 -35.10 -6.25
CA LEU A 60 32.44 -35.79 -6.25
C LEU A 60 33.46 -35.01 -5.40
N ALA A 61 34.07 -35.71 -4.45
CA ALA A 61 35.16 -35.25 -3.59
C ALA A 61 36.48 -35.19 -4.35
N THR A 62 37.47 -34.41 -3.86
CA THR A 62 38.88 -34.81 -3.64
C THR A 62 39.69 -33.66 -3.00
N VAL A 63 40.07 -33.86 -1.73
CA VAL A 63 41.40 -33.70 -1.07
C VAL A 63 42.17 -32.36 -1.14
N ALA A 64 42.46 -31.83 0.06
CA ALA A 64 43.45 -30.79 0.39
C ALA A 64 44.91 -31.27 0.32
N PRO A 65 45.90 -30.38 0.45
CA PRO A 65 46.67 -30.43 1.70
C PRO A 65 47.05 -29.06 2.32
N GLU A 66 47.36 -29.17 3.62
CA GLU A 66 47.87 -28.23 4.64
C GLU A 66 49.15 -27.46 4.19
N SER A 67 49.57 -26.34 4.79
CA SER A 67 50.07 -26.16 6.18
C SER A 67 50.40 -24.67 6.41
N GLY A 68 50.01 -24.04 7.53
CA GLY A 68 50.81 -23.83 8.76
C GLY A 68 51.06 -22.31 8.95
N ASP A 69 51.29 -21.68 10.10
CA ASP A 69 51.28 -21.98 11.53
C ASP A 69 51.44 -20.60 12.25
N LYS A 70 51.22 -20.57 13.58
CA LYS A 70 51.50 -19.54 14.61
C LYS A 70 50.36 -18.55 14.90
N GLY A 71 49.84 -18.36 16.12
CA GLY A 71 50.20 -18.87 17.45
C GLY A 71 50.10 -17.76 18.50
N ALA A 72 49.17 -17.92 19.47
CA ALA A 72 49.18 -17.47 20.88
C ALA A 72 49.29 -15.94 21.20
N THR A 73 48.81 -15.31 22.29
CA THR A 73 48.12 -15.65 23.55
C THR A 73 47.70 -14.33 24.24
N GLU A 74 46.75 -14.43 25.18
CA GLU A 74 46.58 -13.64 26.43
C GLU A 74 45.98 -12.20 26.48
N SER A 75 45.19 -11.98 27.54
CA SER A 75 44.47 -10.77 27.99
C SER A 75 45.05 -10.26 29.34
N PRO A 76 44.38 -9.36 30.11
CA PRO A 76 44.32 -7.87 30.12
C PRO A 76 44.96 -7.34 31.46
N PRO A 77 44.47 -6.34 32.25
CA PRO A 77 43.71 -5.07 32.08
C PRO A 77 44.32 -3.85 32.86
N THR A 78 43.76 -2.63 32.75
CA THR A 78 43.83 -1.55 33.81
C THR A 78 42.75 -0.46 33.53
N GLN A 79 41.70 -0.24 34.37
CA GLN A 79 41.55 0.75 35.48
C GLN A 79 42.06 2.17 35.15
N GLY A 80 41.45 3.31 35.52
CA GLY A 80 40.28 3.78 36.27
C GLY A 80 40.11 5.28 35.88
N SER A 81 39.29 6.18 36.43
CA SER A 81 38.61 6.32 37.72
C SER A 81 37.81 7.65 37.68
N THR A 82 36.66 7.72 38.38
CA THR A 82 36.15 8.84 39.25
C THR A 82 36.09 10.29 38.71
N ASP A 83 35.15 11.19 39.05
CA ASP A 83 34.15 11.36 40.12
C ASP A 83 33.27 12.57 39.73
N GLY A 84 32.14 12.81 40.42
CA GLY A 84 31.67 14.19 40.60
C GLY A 84 30.17 14.48 40.63
N THR A 85 29.53 14.05 41.70
CA THR A 85 28.18 14.34 42.22
C THR A 85 27.80 15.82 42.36
N SER A 86 26.49 16.13 42.20
CA SER A 86 25.61 16.97 43.06
C SER A 86 24.62 17.79 42.22
N SER A 87 23.38 18.12 42.59
CA SER A 87 22.32 17.60 43.47
C SER A 87 21.17 18.64 43.43
N THR A 88 19.91 18.19 43.52
CA THR A 88 18.73 18.87 44.13
C THR A 88 18.23 20.23 43.58
N THR A 89 16.96 20.47 43.24
CA THR A 89 15.71 20.48 44.05
C THR A 89 14.52 20.85 43.12
N THR A 90 13.42 20.08 43.05
CA THR A 90 12.06 20.31 43.63
C THR A 90 11.38 21.67 43.41
N ASP A 91 10.23 21.69 42.70
CA ASP A 91 8.89 22.10 43.17
C ASP A 91 7.87 22.14 41.99
N SER A 92 6.81 21.34 41.95
CA SER A 92 5.48 21.48 42.61
C SER A 92 4.49 22.42 41.86
N LEU A 93 3.43 21.80 41.31
CA LEU A 93 2.16 22.33 40.74
C LEU A 93 1.39 23.30 41.70
N PRO A 94 0.32 24.07 41.31
CA PRO A 94 -0.93 23.51 40.73
C PRO A 94 -1.93 24.43 39.94
N SER A 95 -2.94 23.73 39.36
CA SER A 95 -4.40 24.03 39.31
C SER A 95 -5.09 24.89 38.22
N GLN A 96 -6.08 24.21 37.60
CA GLN A 96 -7.49 24.59 37.29
C GLN A 96 -7.88 25.79 36.41
N GLY A 97 -8.73 25.48 35.42
CA GLY A 97 -9.76 26.35 34.85
C GLY A 97 -10.80 25.52 34.06
N THR A 98 -12.07 25.60 34.46
CA THR A 98 -13.23 24.84 33.93
C THR A 98 -14.17 25.78 33.14
N MET A 99 -15.06 25.18 32.34
CA MET A 99 -16.24 25.74 31.62
C MET A 99 -15.94 26.23 30.18
N GLU A 100 -16.75 25.97 29.15
CA GLU A 100 -18.22 25.89 29.12
C GLU A 100 -18.74 25.20 27.84
N GLN A 101 -19.96 24.68 27.97
CA GLN A 101 -20.81 23.97 27.02
C GLN A 101 -21.54 24.93 26.07
N LEU A 102 -21.61 24.63 24.77
CA LEU A 102 -22.56 25.27 23.86
C LEU A 102 -23.22 24.26 22.91
N THR A 103 -24.50 24.04 23.20
CA THR A 103 -25.53 23.39 22.40
C THR A 103 -26.22 24.39 21.46
N GLY A 104 -26.61 23.97 20.25
CA GLY A 104 -27.58 24.66 19.37
C GLY A 104 -27.41 24.22 17.91
N SER A 105 -28.21 23.28 17.40
CA SER A 105 -29.56 23.43 16.82
C SER A 105 -29.56 23.72 15.31
N LEU A 106 -30.23 22.81 14.59
CA LEU A 106 -30.59 22.80 13.17
C LEU A 106 -31.29 24.09 12.71
N PRO A 107 -31.30 24.31 11.37
CA PRO A 107 -32.58 24.60 10.73
C PRO A 107 -32.87 23.67 9.55
N SER A 108 -34.16 23.37 9.45
CA SER A 108 -34.88 22.66 8.40
C SER A 108 -35.02 23.53 7.13
N THR A 109 -34.96 22.92 5.95
CA THR A 109 -35.65 23.44 4.77
C THR A 109 -36.18 22.28 3.91
N GLU A 110 -37.48 22.29 3.67
CA GLU A 110 -38.23 21.38 2.80
C GLU A 110 -37.99 21.65 1.30
N GLY A 111 -38.15 20.61 0.47
CA GLY A 111 -38.89 20.75 -0.79
C GLY A 111 -38.28 20.14 -2.06
N SER A 112 -38.97 19.08 -2.56
CA SER A 112 -39.12 18.70 -3.98
C SER A 112 -37.95 17.92 -4.61
N THR A 113 -38.10 16.76 -5.27
CA THR A 113 -39.27 16.00 -5.76
C THR A 113 -38.79 14.57 -6.04
N ASP A 114 -39.57 13.58 -5.62
CA ASP A 114 -39.40 12.17 -5.96
C ASP A 114 -39.54 11.93 -7.47
N GLU A 115 -38.63 11.14 -8.04
CA GLU A 115 -38.99 10.16 -9.08
C GLU A 115 -37.99 8.99 -9.03
N THR A 116 -38.46 7.86 -8.52
CA THR A 116 -37.79 6.55 -8.60
C THR A 116 -38.23 5.85 -9.89
N PRO A 117 -37.38 5.02 -10.49
CA PRO A 117 -37.83 3.65 -10.76
C PRO A 117 -36.91 2.63 -10.09
N ALA A 118 -37.53 1.75 -9.32
CA ALA A 118 -36.90 0.63 -8.65
C ALA A 118 -36.74 -0.58 -9.58
N THR A 119 -35.63 -1.32 -9.39
CA THR A 119 -35.32 -2.78 -9.52
C THR A 119 -33.91 -2.90 -10.10
N SER A 120 -32.88 -3.47 -9.44
CA SER A 120 -32.79 -4.70 -8.65
C SER A 120 -31.53 -4.64 -7.76
N GLY A 121 -31.63 -5.14 -6.52
CA GLY A 121 -30.50 -5.30 -5.58
C GLY A 121 -30.44 -4.21 -4.51
N ASN A 122 -31.29 -4.31 -3.49
CA ASN A 122 -31.32 -3.38 -2.36
C ASN A 122 -30.11 -3.64 -1.43
N SER A 123 -28.93 -3.14 -1.78
CA SER A 123 -27.86 -3.02 -0.79
C SER A 123 -28.20 -1.83 0.11
N THR A 124 -28.42 -2.09 1.39
CA THR A 124 -28.72 -1.04 2.39
C THR A 124 -27.46 -0.29 2.84
N LYS A 125 -26.37 -0.35 2.06
CA LYS A 125 -25.04 0.18 2.40
C LYS A 125 -24.59 1.18 1.35
N GLU A 126 -23.86 2.19 1.81
CA GLU A 126 -23.24 3.22 0.96
C GLU A 126 -22.38 2.54 -0.13
N HIS A 127 -22.69 2.82 -1.39
CA HIS A 127 -21.93 2.42 -2.57
C HIS A 127 -21.77 3.63 -3.49
N ALA A 128 -20.75 3.62 -4.34
CA ALA A 128 -20.55 4.73 -5.28
C ALA A 128 -21.67 4.77 -6.35
N SER A 129 -21.96 5.96 -6.88
CA SER A 129 -22.91 6.15 -8.00
C SER A 129 -22.54 5.27 -9.19
N PHE A 130 -23.53 4.71 -9.89
CA PHE A 130 -23.31 3.92 -11.12
C PHE A 130 -23.17 4.77 -12.39
N GLY A 131 -23.20 6.10 -12.25
CA GLY A 131 -23.15 7.02 -13.39
C GLY A 131 -24.33 6.82 -14.33
N ASP A 132 -24.09 6.96 -15.63
CA ASP A 132 -25.09 6.72 -16.66
C ASP A 132 -25.13 5.22 -16.97
N ILE A 133 -26.15 4.53 -16.45
CA ILE A 133 -26.30 3.07 -16.61
C ILE A 133 -26.45 2.72 -18.09
N THR A 134 -25.59 1.83 -18.58
CA THR A 134 -25.58 1.35 -19.97
C THR A 134 -25.99 -0.11 -20.11
N SER A 135 -26.04 -0.87 -19.00
CA SER A 135 -26.62 -2.21 -18.98
C SER A 135 -28.12 -2.18 -19.25
N GLY A 136 -28.61 -3.13 -20.05
CA GLY A 136 -30.05 -3.36 -20.18
C GLY A 136 -30.68 -3.95 -18.92
N ASN A 137 -32.01 -3.89 -18.84
CA ASN A 137 -32.79 -4.48 -17.73
C ASN A 137 -32.44 -5.97 -17.52
N ASP A 138 -32.48 -6.41 -16.26
CA ASP A 138 -32.16 -7.78 -15.81
C ASP A 138 -30.71 -8.24 -16.04
N LYS A 139 -29.79 -7.32 -16.33
CA LYS A 139 -28.35 -7.59 -16.39
C LYS A 139 -27.61 -7.00 -15.20
N CYS A 140 -26.38 -7.47 -14.99
CA CYS A 140 -25.43 -6.84 -14.08
C CYS A 140 -25.30 -5.34 -14.42
N VAL A 141 -25.46 -4.48 -13.40
CA VAL A 141 -25.40 -3.03 -13.58
C VAL A 141 -24.00 -2.61 -14.02
N VAL A 142 -23.89 -2.01 -15.20
CA VAL A 142 -22.68 -1.31 -15.64
C VAL A 142 -23.07 0.06 -16.18
N GLY A 143 -22.14 1.01 -16.13
CA GLY A 143 -22.43 2.39 -16.49
C GLY A 143 -21.18 3.17 -16.83
N ASP A 144 -21.38 4.34 -17.42
CA ASP A 144 -20.32 5.26 -17.77
C ASP A 144 -20.25 6.45 -16.79
N PRO A 145 -19.06 7.05 -16.61
CA PRO A 145 -18.92 8.25 -15.80
C PRO A 145 -19.81 9.41 -16.30
N ASN A 146 -20.56 10.03 -15.40
CA ASN A 146 -21.31 11.27 -15.66
C ASN A 146 -20.84 12.47 -14.82
N ALA A 147 -19.78 12.26 -14.04
CA ALA A 147 -19.12 13.28 -13.23
C ALA A 147 -17.64 12.89 -13.01
N TYR A 148 -16.84 13.87 -12.60
CA TYR A 148 -15.42 13.78 -12.18
C TYR A 148 -14.39 13.39 -13.26
N ILE A 149 -14.70 12.39 -14.08
CA ILE A 149 -13.87 11.94 -15.19
C ILE A 149 -14.77 11.64 -16.38
N THR A 150 -14.29 11.80 -17.61
CA THR A 150 -15.08 11.45 -18.79
C THR A 150 -14.93 9.97 -19.13
N LYS A 151 -15.94 9.41 -19.81
CA LYS A 151 -15.85 8.06 -20.38
C LYS A 151 -14.62 7.91 -21.30
N SER A 152 -14.36 8.91 -22.15
CA SER A 152 -13.24 8.90 -23.08
C SER A 152 -11.89 8.84 -22.37
N ASP A 153 -11.74 9.50 -21.22
CA ASP A 153 -10.50 9.48 -20.45
C ASP A 153 -10.27 8.09 -19.84
N VAL A 154 -11.31 7.48 -19.25
CA VAL A 154 -11.22 6.14 -18.68
C VAL A 154 -10.92 5.09 -19.76
N ASP A 155 -11.56 5.20 -20.93
CA ASP A 155 -11.30 4.34 -22.08
C ASP A 155 -9.87 4.49 -22.63
N TRP A 156 -9.37 5.72 -22.67
CA TRP A 156 -8.00 6.00 -23.07
C TRP A 156 -7.01 5.37 -22.10
N VAL A 157 -7.20 5.54 -20.79
CA VAL A 157 -6.30 4.93 -19.77
C VAL A 157 -6.33 3.41 -19.92
N TRP A 158 -7.51 2.81 -20.14
CA TRP A 158 -7.59 1.38 -20.39
C TRP A 158 -6.77 0.98 -21.61
N THR A 159 -7.01 1.62 -22.75
CA THR A 159 -6.40 1.27 -24.03
C THR A 159 -4.89 1.42 -23.97
N GLU A 160 -4.41 2.58 -23.52
CA GLU A 160 -3.00 2.96 -23.60
C GLU A 160 -2.15 2.43 -22.44
N ARG A 161 -2.74 2.19 -21.26
CA ARG A 161 -1.98 1.89 -20.04
C ARG A 161 -2.26 0.52 -19.43
N MET A 162 -3.46 -0.05 -19.60
CA MET A 162 -3.88 -1.26 -18.87
C MET A 162 -4.07 -2.49 -19.76
N SER A 163 -4.59 -2.31 -20.98
CA SER A 163 -5.11 -3.37 -21.85
C SER A 163 -4.07 -4.41 -22.27
N LYS A 164 -2.78 -4.04 -22.27
CA LYS A 164 -1.68 -4.94 -22.65
C LYS A 164 -1.39 -6.02 -21.62
N ASN A 165 -1.50 -5.70 -20.33
CA ASN A 165 -1.01 -6.57 -19.25
C ASN A 165 -2.15 -7.12 -18.39
N VAL A 166 -3.17 -6.29 -18.10
CA VAL A 166 -4.25 -6.66 -17.17
C VAL A 166 -5.04 -7.88 -17.66
N PRO A 167 -5.42 -8.02 -18.96
CA PRO A 167 -6.22 -9.16 -19.43
C PRO A 167 -5.56 -10.54 -19.31
N ASP A 168 -4.23 -10.62 -19.34
CA ASP A 168 -3.52 -11.90 -19.28
C ASP A 168 -3.03 -12.22 -17.87
N PHE A 169 -2.87 -11.21 -17.02
CA PHE A 169 -2.49 -11.39 -15.62
C PHE A 169 -3.68 -11.91 -14.78
N LYS A 170 -3.57 -13.15 -14.27
CA LYS A 170 -4.65 -13.89 -13.57
C LYS A 170 -4.47 -13.99 -12.04
N ASN A 171 -3.67 -13.10 -11.47
CA ASN A 171 -3.43 -13.05 -10.02
C ASN A 171 -3.69 -11.67 -9.40
N ASN A 172 -4.40 -10.77 -10.09
CA ASN A 172 -4.67 -9.46 -9.51
C ASN A 172 -5.60 -9.58 -8.29
N ILE A 173 -5.79 -8.50 -7.54
CA ILE A 173 -6.61 -8.50 -6.33
C ILE A 173 -8.07 -8.95 -6.62
N PHE A 174 -8.64 -8.64 -7.79
CA PHE A 174 -9.96 -9.17 -8.14
C PHE A 174 -9.95 -10.70 -8.22
N ASP A 175 -8.96 -11.30 -8.89
CA ASP A 175 -8.82 -12.74 -9.00
C ASP A 175 -8.71 -13.39 -7.61
N GLN A 176 -7.87 -12.82 -6.73
CA GLN A 176 -7.69 -13.31 -5.36
C GLN A 176 -8.97 -13.20 -4.53
N LEU A 177 -9.66 -12.07 -4.58
CA LEU A 177 -10.92 -11.87 -3.86
C LEU A 177 -12.00 -12.84 -4.33
N VAL A 178 -12.11 -13.12 -5.63
CA VAL A 178 -13.07 -14.10 -6.14
C VAL A 178 -12.71 -15.50 -5.68
N ASN A 179 -11.44 -15.91 -5.79
CA ASN A 179 -10.97 -17.22 -5.33
C ASN A 179 -11.20 -17.42 -3.82
N ASN A 180 -11.07 -16.35 -3.05
CA ASN A 180 -11.18 -16.37 -1.59
C ASN A 180 -12.51 -15.87 -1.04
N LYS A 181 -13.52 -15.67 -1.90
CA LYS A 181 -14.88 -15.26 -1.53
C LYS A 181 -14.91 -13.97 -0.68
N GLY A 182 -14.20 -12.95 -1.15
CA GLY A 182 -14.14 -11.62 -0.52
C GLY A 182 -13.22 -11.54 0.69
N LYS A 183 -12.28 -12.48 0.85
CA LYS A 183 -11.35 -12.52 1.98
C LYS A 183 -9.91 -12.47 1.51
N LEU A 184 -9.05 -11.81 2.28
CA LEU A 184 -7.61 -11.82 2.08
C LEU A 184 -6.93 -12.11 3.41
N ARG A 185 -5.93 -12.99 3.36
CA ARG A 185 -5.02 -13.26 4.47
C ARG A 185 -3.69 -12.58 4.19
N TYR A 186 -3.23 -11.79 5.15
CA TYR A 186 -2.00 -11.03 5.10
C TYR A 186 -0.95 -11.61 6.01
N CYS A 187 0.30 -11.63 5.56
CA CYS A 187 1.45 -11.84 6.44
C CYS A 187 2.36 -10.62 6.40
N VAL A 188 2.65 -10.03 7.56
CA VAL A 188 3.46 -8.82 7.68
C VAL A 188 4.94 -9.18 7.69
N ARG A 189 5.73 -8.61 6.79
CA ARG A 189 7.19 -8.66 6.80
C ARG A 189 7.72 -7.37 7.40
N TRP A 190 8.08 -7.41 8.69
CA TRP A 190 8.66 -6.27 9.39
C TRP A 190 10.11 -6.08 8.98
N ASP A 191 10.34 -5.25 7.97
CA ASP A 191 11.67 -4.92 7.44
C ASP A 191 12.22 -3.65 8.09
N SER A 192 12.30 -3.67 9.42
CA SER A 192 12.80 -2.53 10.20
C SER A 192 13.61 -2.98 11.41
N THR A 193 14.56 -2.13 11.83
CA THR A 193 15.29 -2.28 13.10
C THR A 193 14.58 -1.61 14.26
N ASN A 194 13.51 -0.86 14.01
CA ASN A 194 12.76 -0.17 15.05
C ASN A 194 11.94 -1.18 15.86
N LYS A 195 11.71 -0.82 17.14
CA LYS A 195 10.79 -1.56 18.00
C LYS A 195 9.36 -1.29 17.56
N LEU A 196 8.55 -2.34 17.48
CA LEU A 196 7.12 -2.27 17.22
C LEU A 196 6.36 -2.73 18.46
N SER A 197 5.44 -1.88 18.93
CA SER A 197 4.57 -2.25 20.04
C SER A 197 3.35 -3.04 19.57
N LYS A 198 2.86 -3.95 20.41
CA LYS A 198 1.67 -4.78 20.19
C LYS A 198 0.44 -3.91 19.95
N THR A 199 0.37 -2.77 20.63
CA THR A 199 -0.72 -1.80 20.47
C THR A 199 -0.72 -1.17 19.08
N VAL A 200 0.45 -0.85 18.54
CA VAL A 200 0.56 -0.32 17.17
C VAL A 200 0.35 -1.43 16.15
N ALA A 201 0.97 -2.60 16.34
CA ALA A 201 0.80 -3.78 15.48
C ALA A 201 -0.67 -4.21 15.34
N ALA A 202 -1.44 -4.21 16.44
CA ALA A 202 -2.85 -4.56 16.45
C ALA A 202 -3.74 -3.66 15.55
N LYS A 203 -3.25 -2.48 15.15
CA LYS A 203 -3.97 -1.55 14.27
C LYS A 203 -3.79 -1.87 12.78
N PHE A 204 -2.81 -2.68 12.41
CA PHE A 204 -2.46 -2.95 11.00
C PHE A 204 -3.64 -3.58 10.25
N GLU A 205 -4.29 -4.57 10.86
CA GLU A 205 -5.44 -5.25 10.25
C GLU A 205 -6.59 -4.26 9.99
N ALA A 206 -6.91 -3.41 10.97
CA ALA A 206 -7.94 -2.40 10.80
C ALA A 206 -7.58 -1.37 9.72
N MET A 207 -6.31 -0.95 9.65
CA MET A 207 -5.80 -0.06 8.60
C MET A 207 -6.00 -0.68 7.22
N LEU A 208 -5.57 -1.93 7.01
CA LEU A 208 -5.75 -2.64 5.73
C LEU A 208 -7.23 -2.76 5.36
N ASN A 209 -8.10 -3.15 6.31
CA ASN A 209 -9.54 -3.25 6.06
C ASN A 209 -10.14 -1.91 5.59
N ARG A 210 -9.70 -0.76 6.14
CA ARG A 210 -10.15 0.56 5.65
C ARG A 210 -9.68 0.84 4.22
N GLN A 211 -8.46 0.45 3.86
CA GLN A 211 -7.95 0.67 2.50
C GLN A 211 -8.72 -0.16 1.47
N PHE A 212 -8.97 -1.44 1.76
CA PHE A 212 -9.78 -2.29 0.89
C PHE A 212 -11.25 -1.85 0.84
N LYS A 213 -11.81 -1.32 1.93
CA LYS A 213 -13.15 -0.72 1.93
C LYS A 213 -13.23 0.43 0.93
N ALA A 214 -12.27 1.37 0.96
CA ALA A 214 -12.26 2.53 0.05
C ALA A 214 -12.25 2.12 -1.43
N TRP A 215 -11.51 1.07 -1.79
CA TRP A 215 -11.54 0.52 -3.15
C TRP A 215 -12.84 -0.26 -3.45
N ASN A 216 -13.31 -1.09 -2.52
CA ASN A 216 -14.49 -1.94 -2.73
C ASN A 216 -15.78 -1.13 -2.92
N GLU A 217 -15.91 0.02 -2.27
CA GLU A 217 -17.07 0.93 -2.39
C GLU A 217 -17.44 1.26 -3.84
N TRP A 218 -16.46 1.25 -4.74
CA TRP A 218 -16.67 1.52 -6.17
C TRP A 218 -17.27 0.35 -6.93
N VAL A 219 -17.08 -0.88 -6.47
CA VAL A 219 -17.54 -2.08 -7.17
C VAL A 219 -18.74 -2.76 -6.49
N ILE A 220 -19.13 -2.38 -5.27
CA ILE A 220 -20.36 -2.89 -4.62
C ILE A 220 -21.57 -2.68 -5.56
N GLY A 221 -22.23 -3.79 -5.93
CA GLY A 221 -23.40 -3.78 -6.82
C GLY A 221 -23.08 -3.55 -8.30
N TYR A 222 -21.85 -3.18 -8.65
CA TYR A 222 -21.40 -2.96 -10.02
C TYR A 222 -20.99 -4.29 -10.67
N GLY A 223 -21.40 -4.53 -11.92
CA GLY A 223 -21.00 -5.68 -12.72
C GLY A 223 -21.26 -7.05 -12.07
N CYS A 224 -22.28 -7.15 -11.21
CA CYS A 224 -22.60 -8.32 -10.37
C CYS A 224 -21.50 -8.69 -9.36
N TRP A 225 -20.67 -7.74 -8.95
CA TRP A 225 -19.71 -7.96 -7.87
C TRP A 225 -20.43 -8.40 -6.58
N PRO A 226 -20.11 -9.58 -6.03
CA PRO A 226 -20.91 -10.18 -4.96
C PRO A 226 -20.49 -9.75 -3.55
N PHE A 227 -19.38 -9.02 -3.41
CA PHE A 227 -18.79 -8.74 -2.10
C PHE A 227 -19.13 -7.33 -1.63
N GLU A 228 -20.07 -7.24 -0.68
CA GLU A 228 -20.36 -5.98 0.02
C GLU A 228 -19.20 -5.52 0.92
N THR A 229 -18.41 -6.47 1.42
CA THR A 229 -17.29 -6.23 2.32
C THR A 229 -16.14 -7.12 1.95
N ILE A 230 -14.92 -6.58 2.00
CA ILE A 230 -13.69 -7.36 1.93
C ILE A 230 -13.20 -7.57 3.37
N GLU A 231 -12.95 -8.82 3.75
CA GLU A 231 -12.40 -9.18 5.06
C GLU A 231 -10.88 -9.40 4.93
N VAL A 232 -10.08 -8.49 5.49
CA VAL A 232 -8.65 -8.70 5.63
C VAL A 232 -8.33 -9.23 7.03
N LYS A 233 -7.50 -10.27 7.10
CA LYS A 233 -6.95 -10.80 8.35
C LYS A 233 -5.43 -10.90 8.29
N ILE A 234 -4.75 -10.47 9.35
CA ILE A 234 -3.31 -10.71 9.50
C ILE A 234 -3.11 -12.06 10.21
N VAL A 235 -2.34 -12.94 9.59
CA VAL A 235 -2.15 -14.32 10.07
C VAL A 235 -0.72 -14.63 10.49
N GLY A 236 0.22 -13.73 10.21
CA GLY A 236 1.61 -13.93 10.60
C GLY A 236 2.47 -12.68 10.47
N TRP A 237 3.63 -12.74 11.13
CA TRP A 237 4.60 -11.66 11.23
C TRP A 237 6.01 -12.22 11.06
N ALA A 238 6.70 -11.86 9.98
CA ALA A 238 8.11 -12.13 9.82
C ALA A 238 8.95 -10.97 10.35
N THR A 239 9.97 -11.27 11.15
CA THR A 239 10.92 -10.28 11.68
C THR A 239 12.33 -10.87 11.78
N ARG A 240 13.35 -10.00 11.75
CA ARG A 240 14.75 -10.43 11.87
C ARG A 240 15.13 -10.82 13.30
N ASP A 241 14.41 -10.29 14.28
CA ASP A 241 14.63 -10.56 15.70
C ASP A 241 13.31 -10.36 16.45
N THR A 242 12.87 -11.39 17.18
CA THR A 242 11.66 -11.32 18.03
C THR A 242 11.74 -10.22 19.08
N SER A 243 12.95 -9.82 19.50
CA SER A 243 13.11 -8.72 20.47
C SER A 243 12.58 -7.38 19.94
N LEU A 244 12.43 -7.23 18.62
CA LEU A 244 11.87 -6.03 18.00
C LEU A 244 10.39 -5.84 18.32
N PHE A 245 9.70 -6.91 18.68
CA PHE A 245 8.31 -6.88 19.11
C PHE A 245 8.26 -6.87 20.64
N ASP A 246 7.36 -6.07 21.21
CA ASP A 246 7.07 -6.11 22.65
C ASP A 246 6.06 -7.21 23.02
N TRP A 247 5.73 -8.09 22.07
CA TRP A 247 4.92 -9.29 22.25
C TRP A 247 5.63 -10.53 21.69
N SER A 248 5.29 -11.69 22.24
CA SER A 248 5.87 -12.98 21.85
C SER A 248 4.84 -14.10 21.75
N ASP A 249 3.56 -13.79 21.93
CA ASP A 249 2.44 -14.72 21.77
C ASP A 249 1.85 -14.61 20.34
N ASP A 250 1.03 -15.60 19.96
CA ASP A 250 0.40 -15.63 18.63
C ASP A 250 -0.90 -14.82 18.55
N SER A 251 -1.15 -13.89 19.48
CA SER A 251 -2.43 -13.15 19.51
C SER A 251 -2.63 -12.20 18.32
N LEU A 252 -1.56 -11.89 17.58
CA LEU A 252 -1.60 -11.12 16.33
C LEU A 252 -1.26 -11.97 15.09
N GLY A 253 -1.15 -13.30 15.24
CA GLY A 253 -0.64 -14.23 14.23
C GLY A 253 0.76 -14.76 14.58
N THR A 254 1.15 -15.84 13.89
CA THR A 254 2.41 -16.55 14.15
C THR A 254 3.63 -15.67 13.84
N ILE A 255 4.62 -15.67 14.73
CA ILE A 255 5.87 -14.93 14.52
C ILE A 255 6.92 -15.83 13.87
N TYR A 256 7.43 -15.42 12.70
CA TYR A 256 8.46 -16.10 11.93
C TYR A 256 9.79 -15.33 11.98
N THR A 257 10.90 -16.05 12.14
CA THR A 257 12.26 -15.45 12.18
C THR A 257 13.30 -16.24 11.39
N THR A 258 12.93 -17.38 10.84
CA THR A 258 13.84 -18.35 10.24
C THR A 258 14.07 -18.08 8.76
N GLU A 259 13.01 -17.82 8.01
CA GLU A 259 13.07 -17.65 6.56
C GLU A 259 13.47 -16.23 6.18
N LYS A 260 14.32 -16.13 5.16
CA LYS A 260 14.84 -14.89 4.61
C LYS A 260 14.82 -14.93 3.10
N ASP A 261 14.61 -13.78 2.49
CA ASP A 261 14.76 -13.62 1.04
C ASP A 261 16.26 -13.67 0.64
N PRO A 262 16.59 -13.65 -0.68
CA PRO A 262 17.97 -13.71 -1.15
C PRO A 262 18.88 -12.58 -0.63
N ASP A 263 18.30 -11.45 -0.23
CA ASP A 263 19.01 -10.29 0.34
C ASP A 263 19.17 -10.40 1.88
N GLY A 264 18.69 -11.50 2.48
CA GLY A 264 18.80 -11.77 3.90
C GLY A 264 17.75 -11.05 4.76
N VAL A 265 16.71 -10.49 4.14
CA VAL A 265 15.61 -9.82 4.84
C VAL A 265 14.60 -10.87 5.30
N PRO A 266 14.07 -10.79 6.55
CA PRO A 266 13.05 -11.73 7.01
C PRO A 266 11.86 -11.79 6.05
N GLN A 267 11.32 -12.98 5.80
CA GLN A 267 10.11 -13.15 5.01
C GLN A 267 9.14 -14.13 5.66
N CYS A 268 7.86 -13.96 5.36
CA CYS A 268 6.86 -14.96 5.72
C CYS A 268 7.12 -16.25 4.93
N PRO A 269 6.80 -17.44 5.49
CA PRO A 269 7.23 -18.67 4.86
C PRO A 269 6.67 -18.86 3.46
N ASP A 270 7.53 -19.19 2.50
CA ASP A 270 7.15 -19.50 1.13
C ASP A 270 6.13 -20.64 1.04
N ALA A 271 6.21 -21.60 1.97
CA ALA A 271 5.28 -22.72 2.08
C ALA A 271 3.84 -22.29 2.44
N CYS A 272 3.67 -21.08 2.97
CA CYS A 272 2.39 -20.49 3.33
C CYS A 272 1.86 -19.53 2.24
N TYR A 273 2.67 -19.15 1.26
CA TYR A 273 2.26 -18.18 0.25
C TYR A 273 1.42 -18.82 -0.86
N LYS A 274 0.15 -18.42 -0.97
CA LYS A 274 -0.81 -19.02 -1.89
C LYS A 274 -0.58 -18.69 -3.37
N HIS A 275 0.28 -17.72 -3.67
CA HIS A 275 0.54 -17.30 -5.06
C HIS A 275 1.98 -17.53 -5.49
N LYS A 276 2.69 -18.43 -4.79
CA LYS A 276 4.04 -18.84 -5.17
C LYS A 276 4.08 -19.30 -6.63
N GLY A 277 5.04 -18.74 -7.39
CA GLY A 277 5.20 -19.03 -8.81
C GLY A 277 4.05 -18.53 -9.69
N PHE A 278 3.35 -17.46 -9.30
CA PHE A 278 2.18 -16.90 -9.99
C PHE A 278 0.98 -17.86 -10.08
N ALA A 279 0.93 -18.84 -9.17
CA ALA A 279 -0.18 -19.76 -9.09
C ALA A 279 -1.46 -19.05 -8.62
N ALA A 280 -2.61 -19.41 -9.18
CA ALA A 280 -3.90 -18.95 -8.66
C ALA A 280 -4.14 -19.47 -7.23
N ASN A 281 -3.70 -20.70 -6.95
CA ASN A 281 -3.63 -21.32 -5.62
C ASN A 281 -2.48 -22.33 -5.60
N ALA A 282 -1.39 -22.00 -4.91
CA ALA A 282 -0.27 -22.89 -4.67
C ALA A 282 -0.60 -23.95 -3.60
N ASP A 283 0.12 -25.06 -3.63
CA ASP A 283 0.07 -26.04 -2.55
C ASP A 283 0.71 -25.47 -1.29
N THR A 284 -0.08 -25.38 -0.23
CA THR A 284 0.32 -24.83 1.07
C THR A 284 0.23 -25.91 2.17
N SER A 285 0.18 -27.19 1.81
CA SER A 285 0.10 -28.29 2.79
C SER A 285 1.32 -28.38 3.72
N ALA A 286 2.44 -27.78 3.34
CA ALA A 286 3.67 -27.69 4.13
C ALA A 286 3.73 -26.42 5.01
N CYS A 287 2.70 -25.57 4.98
CA CYS A 287 2.62 -24.39 5.85
C CYS A 287 2.40 -24.82 7.30
N GLU A 288 3.30 -24.42 8.19
CA GLU A 288 3.18 -24.67 9.64
C GLU A 288 2.24 -23.67 10.35
N GLY A 289 1.90 -22.56 9.70
CA GLY A 289 0.92 -21.57 10.16
C GLY A 289 -0.32 -21.51 9.27
N GLU A 290 -0.95 -20.33 9.17
CA GLU A 290 -2.04 -20.13 8.21
C GLU A 290 -1.51 -19.64 6.85
N PRO A 291 -1.97 -20.24 5.74
CA PRO A 291 -1.67 -19.74 4.40
C PRO A 291 -2.15 -18.30 4.18
N PHE A 292 -1.38 -17.52 3.42
CA PHE A 292 -1.65 -16.11 3.14
C PHE A 292 -1.65 -15.78 1.64
N ASP A 293 -2.39 -14.73 1.29
CA ASP A 293 -2.57 -14.22 -0.08
C ASP A 293 -1.66 -13.04 -0.36
N MET A 294 -1.48 -12.15 0.61
CA MET A 294 -0.79 -10.87 0.43
C MET A 294 0.24 -10.64 1.52
N SER A 295 1.26 -9.85 1.24
CA SER A 295 2.26 -9.49 2.23
C SER A 295 2.44 -7.98 2.37
N LEU A 296 2.37 -7.49 3.60
CA LEU A 296 2.62 -6.07 3.90
C LEU A 296 4.05 -5.93 4.41
N TRP A 297 4.87 -5.12 3.76
CA TRP A 297 6.29 -4.92 4.07
C TRP A 297 6.52 -3.47 4.51
N PRO A 298 6.29 -3.12 5.79
CA PRO A 298 6.78 -1.86 6.34
C PRO A 298 8.30 -1.91 6.37
N THR A 299 8.93 -1.04 5.60
CA THR A 299 10.37 -0.99 5.39
C THR A 299 10.93 0.34 5.92
N LEU A 300 11.98 0.24 6.74
CA LEU A 300 12.68 1.40 7.26
C LEU A 300 13.36 2.20 6.14
N GLY A 301 12.99 3.48 6.00
CA GLY A 301 13.64 4.40 5.06
C GLY A 301 13.34 4.12 3.58
N GLN A 302 12.21 3.46 3.28
CA GLN A 302 11.77 3.20 1.91
C GLN A 302 11.43 4.50 1.17
N GLY A 303 10.94 5.53 1.87
CA GLY A 303 10.55 6.84 1.33
C GLY A 303 9.26 6.87 0.49
N GLY A 304 8.93 5.79 -0.20
CA GLY A 304 7.71 5.63 -1.01
C GLY A 304 7.08 4.25 -0.82
N GLY A 305 6.50 3.71 -1.89
CA GLY A 305 5.94 2.37 -1.90
C GLY A 305 6.24 1.60 -3.19
N ALA A 306 5.94 0.31 -3.15
CA ALA A 306 5.84 -0.55 -4.30
C ALA A 306 4.83 -1.66 -3.99
N GLY A 307 3.93 -1.96 -4.90
CA GLY A 307 2.87 -2.92 -4.66
C GLY A 307 2.36 -3.58 -5.93
N GLY A 308 1.52 -4.58 -5.72
CA GLY A 308 0.96 -5.38 -6.78
C GLY A 308 0.14 -6.54 -6.23
N ASP A 309 0.15 -7.64 -6.96
CA ASP A 309 -0.56 -8.86 -6.61
C ASP A 309 0.00 -9.59 -5.39
N TRP A 310 1.25 -9.36 -5.03
CA TRP A 310 1.90 -10.02 -3.90
C TRP A 310 1.70 -9.27 -2.58
N GLY A 311 1.25 -8.01 -2.62
CA GLY A 311 1.25 -7.16 -1.43
C GLY A 311 1.65 -5.70 -1.66
N GLN A 312 2.08 -5.09 -0.56
CA GLN A 312 2.53 -3.70 -0.51
C GLN A 312 3.82 -3.62 0.30
N ARG A 313 4.86 -3.04 -0.27
CA ARG A 313 6.03 -2.53 0.46
C ARG A 313 5.89 -1.04 0.60
N VAL A 314 6.02 -0.54 1.82
CA VAL A 314 5.76 0.87 2.13
C VAL A 314 6.78 1.39 3.13
N ASP A 315 7.00 2.69 3.12
CA ASP A 315 7.74 3.35 4.18
C ASP A 315 7.08 3.16 5.54
N GLU A 316 7.85 2.59 6.47
CA GLU A 316 7.41 2.27 7.83
C GLU A 316 6.90 3.52 8.58
N GLU A 317 7.67 4.60 8.56
CA GLU A 317 7.36 5.82 9.31
C GLU A 317 6.08 6.45 8.77
N SER A 318 5.98 6.57 7.44
CA SER A 318 4.78 7.08 6.77
C SER A 318 3.54 6.24 7.10
N MET A 319 3.63 4.91 7.00
CA MET A 319 2.51 4.01 7.30
C MET A 319 2.09 4.10 8.78
N ILE A 320 3.05 4.07 9.71
CA ILE A 320 2.74 4.17 11.16
C ILE A 320 2.12 5.52 11.49
N SER A 321 2.61 6.62 10.90
CA SER A 321 2.07 7.97 11.14
C SER A 321 0.62 8.15 10.66
N THR A 322 0.18 7.33 9.70
CA THR A 322 -1.16 7.36 9.10
C THR A 322 -2.03 6.17 9.51
N ILE A 323 -1.57 5.32 10.44
CA ILE A 323 -2.21 4.04 10.77
C ILE A 323 -3.64 4.15 11.33
N ASP A 324 -3.98 5.29 11.92
CA ASP A 324 -5.31 5.58 12.45
C ASP A 324 -6.17 6.44 11.50
N GLN A 325 -5.61 6.92 10.38
CA GLN A 325 -6.35 7.70 9.39
C GLN A 325 -7.28 6.81 8.58
N GLU A 326 -8.34 7.40 8.02
CA GLU A 326 -9.29 6.65 7.18
C GLU A 326 -8.56 5.97 6.02
N GLN A 327 -7.67 6.72 5.35
CA GLN A 327 -6.81 6.18 4.30
C GLN A 327 -5.34 6.50 4.56
N SER A 328 -4.49 5.48 4.35
CA SER A 328 -3.05 5.61 4.33
C SER A 328 -2.61 5.75 2.88
N ILE A 329 -2.19 6.96 2.48
CA ILE A 329 -1.93 7.35 1.08
C ILE A 329 -1.12 6.29 0.33
N ILE A 330 0.04 5.91 0.85
CA ILE A 330 0.95 4.97 0.18
C ILE A 330 0.31 3.58 0.11
N VAL A 331 -0.17 3.03 1.22
CA VAL A 331 -0.81 1.70 1.23
C VAL A 331 -2.00 1.63 0.27
N ALA A 332 -2.88 2.65 0.26
CA ALA A 332 -4.02 2.70 -0.64
C ALA A 332 -3.60 2.79 -2.12
N HIS A 333 -2.58 3.60 -2.42
CA HIS A 333 -1.98 3.70 -3.75
C HIS A 333 -1.43 2.34 -4.22
N GLU A 334 -0.62 1.68 -3.39
CA GLU A 334 -0.02 0.38 -3.71
C GLU A 334 -1.06 -0.74 -3.88
N ILE A 335 -2.20 -0.66 -3.18
CA ILE A 335 -3.35 -1.56 -3.42
C ILE A 335 -3.95 -1.30 -4.81
N GLY A 336 -3.98 -0.06 -5.29
CA GLY A 336 -4.44 0.28 -6.64
C GLY A 336 -3.66 -0.44 -7.74
N HIS A 337 -2.32 -0.55 -7.58
CA HIS A 337 -1.50 -1.38 -8.48
C HIS A 337 -1.87 -2.87 -8.43
N GLY A 338 -2.22 -3.39 -7.25
CA GLY A 338 -2.72 -4.76 -7.11
C GLY A 338 -4.04 -5.01 -7.84
N PHE A 339 -4.87 -3.96 -8.02
CA PHE A 339 -6.05 -4.01 -8.89
C PHE A 339 -5.73 -3.82 -10.38
N GLY A 340 -4.48 -3.52 -10.76
CA GLY A 340 -4.04 -3.32 -12.14
C GLY A 340 -4.04 -1.86 -12.60
N LEU A 341 -4.17 -0.89 -11.69
CA LEU A 341 -4.10 0.53 -12.04
C LEU A 341 -2.63 0.98 -12.22
N PRO A 342 -2.32 1.77 -13.25
CA PRO A 342 -0.97 2.28 -13.48
C PRO A 342 -0.71 3.58 -12.70
N ASP A 343 0.55 3.95 -12.59
CA ASP A 343 0.97 5.28 -12.17
C ASP A 343 0.71 6.36 -13.24
N PHE A 344 0.59 7.61 -12.77
CA PHE A 344 0.54 8.81 -13.61
C PHE A 344 1.60 9.83 -13.16
N TYR A 345 2.83 9.71 -13.67
CA TYR A 345 3.92 10.63 -13.34
C TYR A 345 4.08 11.75 -14.36
N GLU A 346 3.88 11.43 -15.63
CA GLU A 346 4.15 12.34 -16.75
C GLU A 346 2.87 12.83 -17.44
N HIS A 347 2.96 13.90 -18.20
CA HIS A 347 1.85 14.36 -19.03
C HIS A 347 1.41 13.30 -20.06
N THR A 348 2.37 12.51 -20.57
CA THR A 348 2.10 11.42 -21.54
C THR A 348 1.42 10.21 -20.90
N ASP A 349 1.41 10.11 -19.58
CA ASP A 349 0.71 9.04 -18.87
C ASP A 349 -0.81 9.31 -18.78
N GLN A 350 -1.24 10.53 -19.09
CA GLN A 350 -2.60 11.03 -18.90
C GLN A 350 -3.28 11.28 -20.25
N PRO A 351 -4.62 11.15 -20.34
CA PRO A 351 -5.35 11.38 -21.58
C PRO A 351 -5.33 12.85 -22.04
N ASN A 352 -5.26 13.79 -21.09
CA ASN A 352 -5.23 15.23 -21.34
C ASN A 352 -4.75 16.00 -20.08
N GLU A 353 -4.61 17.33 -20.21
CA GLU A 353 -4.17 18.22 -19.11
C GLU A 353 -5.20 18.40 -17.99
N ASP A 354 -6.49 18.18 -18.28
CA ASP A 354 -7.62 18.30 -17.35
C ASP A 354 -7.89 16.98 -16.60
N PHE A 355 -7.00 15.99 -16.69
CA PHE A 355 -7.14 14.70 -16.00
C PHE A 355 -7.26 14.91 -14.48
N PRO A 356 -8.32 14.36 -13.84
CA PRO A 356 -8.64 14.68 -12.45
C PRO A 356 -7.57 14.19 -11.47
N ALA A 357 -7.56 14.80 -10.29
CA ALA A 357 -6.77 14.29 -9.17
C ALA A 357 -7.22 12.87 -8.79
N CYS A 358 -6.25 11.99 -8.57
CA CYS A 358 -6.46 10.59 -8.27
C CYS A 358 -5.29 10.07 -7.42
N ILE A 359 -5.52 9.05 -6.59
CA ILE A 359 -4.47 8.54 -5.71
C ILE A 359 -3.31 7.94 -6.52
N MET A 360 -3.59 7.40 -7.72
CA MET A 360 -2.60 6.85 -8.64
C MET A 360 -1.71 7.92 -9.31
N LYS A 361 -2.05 9.20 -9.15
CA LYS A 361 -1.20 10.34 -9.53
C LYS A 361 -0.56 10.88 -8.26
N ALA A 362 0.68 10.42 -8.00
CA ALA A 362 1.39 10.66 -6.76
C ALA A 362 1.35 12.13 -6.33
N GLY A 363 0.92 12.37 -5.08
CA GLY A 363 0.80 13.70 -4.50
C GLY A 363 -0.41 14.53 -4.94
N SER A 364 -1.24 14.05 -5.87
CA SER A 364 -2.44 14.78 -6.31
C SER A 364 -3.67 14.59 -5.42
N SER A 365 -3.76 13.44 -4.73
CA SER A 365 -4.84 13.14 -3.78
C SER A 365 -4.32 12.32 -2.60
N PRO A 366 -4.76 12.59 -1.36
CA PRO A 366 -4.47 11.76 -0.19
C PRO A 366 -5.42 10.56 -0.05
N THR A 367 -6.44 10.44 -0.90
CA THR A 367 -7.46 9.39 -0.81
C THR A 367 -7.84 8.87 -2.19
N VAL A 368 -8.35 7.64 -2.26
CA VAL A 368 -9.03 7.09 -3.44
C VAL A 368 -10.15 8.04 -3.86
N THR A 369 -10.13 8.47 -5.12
CA THR A 369 -11.07 9.45 -5.68
C THR A 369 -12.07 8.80 -6.65
N PRO A 370 -13.10 9.53 -7.09
CA PRO A 370 -13.94 9.06 -8.18
C PRO A 370 -13.21 8.72 -9.48
N GLY A 371 -12.11 9.41 -9.78
CA GLY A 371 -11.28 9.07 -10.93
C GLY A 371 -10.70 7.66 -10.81
N ASP A 372 -10.12 7.35 -9.64
CA ASP A 372 -9.58 6.01 -9.34
C ASP A 372 -10.66 4.93 -9.44
N GLY A 373 -11.83 5.19 -8.86
CA GLY A 373 -12.95 4.27 -8.85
C GLY A 373 -13.50 3.92 -10.23
N TRP A 374 -13.59 4.90 -11.13
CA TRP A 374 -13.99 4.65 -12.51
C TRP A 374 -12.94 3.88 -13.31
N MET A 375 -11.66 4.13 -13.07
CA MET A 375 -10.58 3.31 -13.65
C MET A 375 -10.61 1.88 -13.12
N LEU A 376 -10.87 1.68 -11.82
CA LEU A 376 -11.05 0.36 -11.20
C LEU A 376 -12.21 -0.41 -11.85
N ARG A 377 -13.36 0.24 -12.07
CA ARG A 377 -14.50 -0.35 -12.77
C ARG A 377 -14.15 -0.77 -14.19
N ARG A 378 -13.36 0.04 -14.90
CA ARG A 378 -12.91 -0.29 -16.26
C ARG A 378 -12.01 -1.52 -16.28
N VAL A 379 -11.14 -1.69 -15.28
CA VAL A 379 -10.40 -2.95 -15.11
C VAL A 379 -11.38 -4.11 -14.91
N PHE A 380 -12.28 -3.99 -13.94
CA PHE A 380 -13.24 -5.05 -13.61
C PHE A 380 -14.09 -5.45 -14.82
N GLU A 381 -14.62 -4.51 -15.59
CA GLU A 381 -15.42 -4.77 -16.80
C GLU A 381 -14.73 -5.68 -17.81
N HIS A 382 -13.42 -5.52 -17.99
CA HIS A 382 -12.63 -6.26 -18.96
C HIS A 382 -12.14 -7.62 -18.46
N ILE A 383 -12.16 -7.86 -17.13
CA ILE A 383 -11.72 -9.12 -16.55
C ILE A 383 -12.86 -9.94 -15.92
N ARG A 384 -14.03 -9.33 -15.68
CA ARG A 384 -15.14 -9.98 -14.95
C ARG A 384 -15.65 -11.26 -15.63
N THR A 385 -15.49 -11.39 -16.94
CA THR A 385 -15.89 -12.60 -17.68
C THR A 385 -15.06 -13.83 -17.31
N ARG A 386 -13.95 -13.66 -16.57
CA ARG A 386 -13.19 -14.76 -15.97
C ARG A 386 -13.93 -15.40 -14.79
N TYR A 387 -14.86 -14.68 -14.18
CA TYR A 387 -15.51 -15.09 -12.93
C TYR A 387 -16.90 -15.65 -13.21
N ASN A 388 -17.25 -16.69 -12.47
CA ASN A 388 -18.60 -17.23 -12.44
C ASN A 388 -19.17 -16.99 -11.04
N PHE A 389 -20.02 -15.99 -10.91
CA PHE A 389 -20.63 -15.56 -9.65
C PHE A 389 -21.86 -16.39 -9.30
#